data_AF-A0A3B9FQJ3-F1
#
_entry.id   AF-A0A3B9FQJ3-F1
#
_cell.length_a   1.000
_cell.length_b   1.000
_cell.length_c   1.000
_cell.angle_alpha   90.00
_cell.angle_beta   90.00
_cell.angle_gamma   90.00
#
_symmetry.space_group_name_H-M   'P 1'
#
loop_
_entity.id
_entity.type
_entity.pdbx_description
1 polymer ?
#
loop_
_entity_poly.entity_id
_entity_poly.type
_entity_poly.pdbx_seq_one_letter_code
_entity_poly.pdbx_strand_id
1 'polypeptide(L)'
;KQRDFGLSAAHYEQALANSSWHENSHDARIRRGESLFEVGKTSKDKDTLEAAFSSFKEVRKDSDEASLEQRAQSSFMMGECRKAQRDYGAACVFYMETYLNFPSAVTWAPKAFEQAIACYEQTGQADQISRVNKEFVAWQRKFLK
;
A
#
# COMPACT_ATOMS: atom_id res chain seq x y z
N LYS A 1 10.48 -17.15 -10.46
CA LYS A 1 9.69 -15.97 -10.05
C LYS A 1 9.23 -16.06 -8.59
N GLN A 2 8.30 -16.95 -8.20
CA GLN A 2 7.85 -17.03 -6.79
C GLN A 2 8.97 -17.42 -5.79
N ARG A 3 9.83 -18.39 -6.16
CA ARG A 3 11.02 -18.76 -5.39
C ARG A 3 11.98 -17.57 -5.19
N ASP A 4 12.09 -16.70 -6.18
CA ASP A 4 12.99 -15.55 -6.16
C ASP A 4 12.46 -14.46 -5.21
N PHE A 5 11.14 -14.25 -5.18
CA PHE A 5 10.50 -13.33 -4.23
C PHE A 5 10.57 -13.84 -2.78
N GLY A 6 10.40 -15.15 -2.55
CA GLY A 6 10.54 -15.73 -1.22
C GLY A 6 11.96 -15.56 -0.65
N LEU A 7 12.98 -15.81 -1.47
CA LEU A 7 14.38 -15.57 -1.06
C LEU A 7 14.67 -14.09 -0.84
N SER A 8 14.15 -13.22 -1.71
CA SER A 8 14.24 -11.76 -1.55
C SER A 8 13.68 -11.29 -0.21
N ALA A 9 12.48 -11.73 0.16
CA ALA A 9 11.87 -11.39 1.45
C ALA A 9 12.75 -11.81 2.64
N ALA A 10 13.32 -13.02 2.59
CA ALA A 10 14.21 -13.53 3.63
C ALA A 10 15.52 -12.72 3.76
N HIS A 11 16.11 -12.29 2.63
CA HIS A 11 17.30 -11.44 2.65
C HIS A 11 17.03 -10.07 3.27
N TYR A 12 15.90 -9.43 2.96
CA TYR A 12 15.54 -8.17 3.59
C TYR A 12 15.25 -8.32 5.08
N GLU A 13 14.60 -9.43 5.49
CA GLU A 13 14.38 -9.73 6.89
C GLU A 13 15.69 -9.88 7.67
N GLN A 14 16.66 -10.62 7.11
CA GLN A 14 17.98 -10.77 7.71
C GLN A 14 18.73 -9.43 7.79
N ALA A 15 18.62 -8.58 6.75
CA ALA A 15 19.20 -7.25 6.77
C ALA A 15 18.57 -6.36 7.86
N LEU A 16 17.25 -6.41 8.01
CA LEU A 16 16.53 -5.65 9.03
C LEU A 16 16.85 -6.14 10.45
N ALA A 17 17.03 -7.45 10.66
CA ALA A 17 17.42 -7.99 11.95
C ALA A 17 18.79 -7.47 12.43
N ASN A 18 19.70 -7.17 11.49
CA ASN A 18 21.05 -6.70 11.81
C ASN A 18 21.21 -5.18 11.74
N SER A 19 20.31 -4.46 11.07
CA SER A 19 20.50 -3.05 10.71
C SER A 19 19.17 -2.26 10.67
N SER A 20 18.24 -2.53 11.59
CA SER A 20 16.90 -1.90 11.60
C SER A 20 16.92 -0.38 11.79
N TRP A 21 18.02 0.18 12.30
CA TRP A 21 18.28 1.60 12.54
C TRP A 21 18.95 2.32 11.36
N HIS A 22 19.29 1.60 10.30
CA HIS A 22 19.95 2.19 9.14
C HIS A 22 18.95 3.05 8.35
N GLU A 23 19.40 4.13 7.71
CA GLU A 23 18.54 5.03 6.91
C GLU A 23 17.73 4.29 5.83
N ASN A 24 18.34 3.30 5.18
CA ASN A 24 17.70 2.42 4.20
C ASN A 24 16.75 1.36 4.79
N SER A 25 16.50 1.34 6.10
CA SER A 25 15.66 0.33 6.73
C SER A 25 14.19 0.43 6.26
N HIS A 26 13.68 1.63 5.96
CA HIS A 26 12.34 1.78 5.38
C HIS A 26 12.25 1.19 3.98
N ASP A 27 13.24 1.43 3.12
CA ASP A 27 13.30 0.82 1.78
C ASP A 27 13.38 -0.70 1.87
N ALA A 28 14.16 -1.24 2.80
CA ALA A 28 14.22 -2.68 3.04
C ALA A 28 12.87 -3.24 3.50
N ARG A 29 12.15 -2.55 4.39
CA ARG A 29 10.78 -2.95 4.81
C ARG A 29 9.78 -2.92 3.66
N ILE A 30 9.81 -1.89 2.81
CA ILE A 30 8.96 -1.80 1.62
C ILE A 30 9.25 -2.96 0.67
N ARG A 31 10.53 -3.18 0.31
CA ARG A 31 10.92 -4.26 -0.62
C ARG A 31 10.65 -5.65 -0.07
N ARG A 32 10.78 -5.84 1.25
CA ARG A 32 10.31 -7.05 1.94
C ARG A 32 8.80 -7.23 1.77
N GLY A 33 8.03 -6.17 2.06
CA GLY A 33 6.58 -6.17 1.92
C GLY A 33 6.12 -6.49 0.49
N GLU A 34 6.75 -5.89 -0.52
CA GLU A 34 6.45 -6.15 -1.95
C GLU A 34 6.77 -7.60 -2.35
N SER A 35 7.90 -8.12 -1.88
CA SER A 35 8.30 -9.51 -2.12
C SER A 35 7.28 -10.48 -1.49
N LEU A 36 6.89 -10.24 -0.24
CA LEU A 36 5.86 -11.02 0.45
C LEU A 36 4.50 -10.90 -0.26
N PHE A 37 4.11 -9.70 -0.68
CA PHE A 37 2.86 -9.49 -1.40
C PHE A 37 2.79 -10.32 -2.69
N GLU A 38 3.85 -10.34 -3.49
CA GLU A 38 3.87 -11.16 -4.73
C GLU A 38 3.82 -12.66 -4.44
N VAL A 39 4.49 -13.13 -3.37
CA VAL A 39 4.38 -14.53 -2.92
C VAL A 39 2.94 -14.82 -2.50
N GLY A 40 2.38 -14.04 -1.58
CA GLY A 40 1.05 -14.25 -1.00
C GLY A 40 -0.07 -14.14 -2.02
N LYS A 41 0.01 -13.20 -2.96
CA LYS A 41 -0.94 -13.07 -4.08
C LYS A 41 -0.91 -14.30 -4.98
N THR A 42 0.28 -14.81 -5.28
CA THR A 42 0.46 -15.98 -6.18
C THR A 42 0.04 -17.28 -5.51
N SER A 43 0.40 -17.49 -4.24
CA SER A 43 0.01 -18.69 -3.47
C SER A 43 -1.40 -18.61 -2.92
N LYS A 44 -2.04 -17.43 -2.93
CA LYS A 44 -3.28 -17.12 -2.21
C LYS A 44 -3.16 -17.37 -0.70
N ASP A 45 -1.96 -17.19 -0.16
CA ASP A 45 -1.68 -17.34 1.26
C ASP A 45 -1.99 -16.06 2.02
N LYS A 46 -2.98 -16.13 2.91
CA LYS A 46 -3.42 -14.99 3.72
C LYS A 46 -2.38 -14.58 4.75
N ASP A 47 -1.64 -15.53 5.31
CA ASP A 47 -0.66 -15.24 6.36
C ASP A 47 0.54 -14.49 5.77
N THR A 48 0.99 -14.90 4.58
CA THR A 48 1.99 -14.15 3.81
C THR A 48 1.50 -12.74 3.46
N LEU A 49 0.22 -12.57 3.09
CA LEU A 49 -0.36 -11.25 2.85
C LEU A 49 -0.45 -10.39 4.13
N GLU A 50 -0.69 -10.98 5.30
CA GLU A 50 -0.63 -10.26 6.58
C GLU A 50 0.80 -9.87 6.96
N ALA A 51 1.79 -10.69 6.64
CA ALA A 51 3.20 -10.37 6.83
C ALA A 51 3.65 -9.20 5.92
N ALA A 52 3.18 -9.19 4.67
CA ALA A 52 3.37 -8.06 3.76
C ALA A 52 2.72 -6.79 4.32
N PHE A 53 1.45 -6.87 4.71
CA PHE A 53 0.71 -5.76 5.33
C PHE A 53 1.42 -5.19 6.56
N SER A 54 1.94 -6.06 7.43
CA SER A 54 2.66 -5.65 8.64
C SER A 54 3.95 -4.90 8.30
N SER A 55 4.68 -5.32 7.27
CA SER A 55 5.90 -4.65 6.81
C SER A 55 5.61 -3.21 6.34
N PHE A 56 4.54 -3.02 5.57
CA PHE A 56 4.11 -1.69 5.13
C PHE A 56 3.58 -0.83 6.29
N LYS A 57 2.86 -1.44 7.23
CA LYS A 57 2.30 -0.75 8.40
C LYS A 57 3.38 -0.09 9.26
N GLU A 58 4.54 -0.72 9.41
CA GLU A 58 5.68 -0.13 10.14
C GLU A 58 6.16 1.17 9.47
N VAL A 59 6.38 1.14 8.15
CA VAL A 59 6.85 2.32 7.41
C VAL A 59 5.82 3.44 7.40
N ARG A 60 4.52 3.12 7.22
CA ARG A 60 3.45 4.13 7.22
C ARG A 60 3.37 4.92 8.53
N LYS A 61 3.59 4.23 9.65
CA LYS A 61 3.44 4.78 11.01
C LYS A 61 4.63 5.64 11.44
N ASP A 62 5.79 5.43 10.84
CA ASP A 62 6.99 6.20 11.16
C ASP A 62 6.89 7.58 10.50
N SER A 63 6.51 8.59 11.27
CA SER A 63 6.41 9.97 10.77
C SER A 63 7.72 10.74 10.83
N ASP A 64 8.71 10.19 11.53
CA ASP A 64 9.90 10.92 11.94
C ASP A 64 11.04 10.65 10.95
N GLU A 65 11.15 9.42 10.45
CA GLU A 65 12.22 9.01 9.55
C GLU A 65 11.73 8.64 8.14
N ALA A 66 10.51 8.11 7.99
CA ALA A 66 10.00 7.73 6.67
C ALA A 66 9.49 8.95 5.89
N SER A 67 9.92 9.06 4.63
CA SER A 67 9.46 10.12 3.73
C SER A 67 7.96 10.01 3.45
N LEU A 68 7.35 11.13 3.06
CA LEU A 68 5.94 11.19 2.69
C LEU A 68 5.59 10.19 1.56
N GLU A 69 6.47 10.02 0.58
CA GLU A 69 6.29 9.05 -0.51
C GLU A 69 6.34 7.59 -0.02
N GLN A 70 7.29 7.25 0.85
CA GLN A 70 7.38 5.90 1.43
C GLN A 70 6.14 5.55 2.27
N ARG A 71 5.64 6.52 3.04
CA ARG A 71 4.41 6.36 3.84
C ARG A 71 3.17 6.21 2.97
N ALA A 72 3.08 6.98 1.88
CA ALA A 72 1.99 6.88 0.91
C ALA A 72 2.01 5.55 0.14
N GLN A 73 3.18 5.13 -0.35
CA GLN A 73 3.38 3.81 -0.96
C GLN A 73 2.93 2.69 -0.03
N SER A 74 3.36 2.75 1.22
CA SER A 74 3.04 1.73 2.22
C SER A 74 1.55 1.68 2.52
N SER A 75 0.89 2.84 2.66
CA SER A 75 -0.56 2.93 2.80
C SER A 75 -1.31 2.32 1.62
N PHE A 76 -0.85 2.60 0.39
CA PHE A 76 -1.43 2.03 -0.83
C PHE A 76 -1.28 0.51 -0.87
N MET A 77 -0.08 0.01 -0.57
CA MET A 77 0.22 -1.43 -0.59
C MET A 77 -0.49 -2.21 0.52
N MET A 78 -0.80 -1.57 1.66
CA MET A 78 -1.71 -2.15 2.66
C MET A 78 -3.11 -2.40 2.08
N GLY A 79 -3.60 -1.50 1.22
CA GLY A 79 -4.84 -1.70 0.45
C GLY A 79 -4.72 -2.85 -0.55
N GLU A 80 -3.61 -2.94 -1.30
CA GLU A 80 -3.36 -4.06 -2.22
C GLU A 80 -3.37 -5.42 -1.50
N CYS A 81 -2.81 -5.51 -0.29
CA CYS A 81 -2.85 -6.73 0.52
C CYS A 81 -4.29 -7.16 0.83
N ARG A 82 -5.14 -6.23 1.29
CA ARG A 82 -6.57 -6.50 1.57
C ARG A 82 -7.34 -6.86 0.31
N LYS A 83 -7.08 -6.17 -0.79
CA LYS A 83 -7.69 -6.46 -2.10
C LYS A 83 -7.32 -7.88 -2.58
N ALA A 84 -6.07 -8.29 -2.40
CA ALA A 84 -5.62 -9.66 -2.73
C ALA A 84 -6.31 -10.73 -1.87
N GLN A 85 -6.69 -10.39 -0.63
CA GLN A 85 -7.53 -11.24 0.22
C GLN A 85 -9.03 -11.20 -0.14
N ARG A 86 -9.42 -10.42 -1.16
CA ARG A 86 -10.81 -10.12 -1.56
C ARG A 86 -11.62 -9.35 -0.52
N ASP A 87 -10.94 -8.70 0.43
CA ASP A 87 -11.57 -7.77 1.36
C ASP A 87 -11.60 -6.37 0.73
N TYR A 88 -12.54 -6.18 -0.20
CA TYR A 88 -12.70 -4.91 -0.93
C TYR A 88 -13.12 -3.76 -0.02
N GLY A 89 -13.81 -4.05 1.08
CA GLY A 89 -14.20 -3.04 2.07
C GLY A 89 -12.97 -2.48 2.78
N ALA A 90 -12.14 -3.35 3.36
CA ALA A 90 -10.91 -2.92 4.03
C ALA A 90 -9.90 -2.32 3.03
N ALA A 91 -9.80 -2.86 1.82
CA ALA A 91 -8.94 -2.31 0.77
C ALA A 91 -9.30 -0.86 0.46
N CYS A 92 -10.60 -0.57 0.30
CA CYS A 92 -11.09 0.78 0.04
C CYS A 92 -10.68 1.77 1.14
N VAL A 93 -10.81 1.38 2.41
CA VAL A 93 -10.39 2.23 3.54
C VAL A 93 -8.91 2.62 3.42
N PHE A 94 -8.02 1.68 3.11
CA PHE A 94 -6.58 1.99 2.97
C PHE A 94 -6.26 2.85 1.74
N TYR A 95 -6.98 2.68 0.63
CA TYR A 95 -6.85 3.58 -0.51
C TYR A 95 -7.33 5.00 -0.16
N MET A 96 -8.45 5.12 0.56
CA MET A 96 -8.92 6.41 1.06
C MET A 96 -7.91 7.07 2.00
N GLU A 97 -7.39 6.32 2.97
CA GLU A 97 -6.33 6.82 3.87
C GLU A 97 -5.12 7.31 3.08
N THR A 98 -4.76 6.66 1.97
CA THR A 98 -3.63 7.08 1.13
C THR A 98 -3.87 8.49 0.56
N TYR A 99 -4.99 8.73 -0.12
CA TYR A 99 -5.22 10.03 -0.77
C TYR A 99 -5.66 11.13 0.21
N LEU A 100 -6.22 10.78 1.37
CA LEU A 100 -6.64 11.73 2.40
C LEU A 100 -5.47 12.19 3.29
N ASN A 101 -4.59 11.26 3.70
CA ASN A 101 -3.49 11.58 4.60
C ASN A 101 -2.21 12.00 3.86
N PHE A 102 -2.04 11.56 2.61
CA PHE A 102 -0.87 11.89 1.79
C PHE A 102 -1.29 12.54 0.45
N PRO A 103 -2.10 13.62 0.46
CA PRO A 103 -2.64 14.19 -0.76
C PRO A 103 -1.58 14.81 -1.67
N SER A 104 -0.41 15.19 -1.14
CA SER A 104 0.71 15.70 -1.94
C SER A 104 1.59 14.59 -2.53
N ALA A 105 1.37 13.31 -2.20
CA ALA A 105 2.09 12.18 -2.78
C ALA A 105 1.55 11.90 -4.19
N VAL A 106 1.90 12.76 -5.16
CA VAL A 106 1.31 12.75 -6.51
C VAL A 106 1.56 11.46 -7.28
N THR A 107 2.51 10.63 -6.85
CA THR A 107 2.74 9.29 -7.41
C THR A 107 1.71 8.25 -6.92
N TRP A 108 1.19 8.39 -5.69
CA TRP A 108 0.36 7.37 -5.03
C TRP A 108 -1.08 7.79 -4.84
N ALA A 109 -1.35 9.06 -4.54
CA ALA A 109 -2.70 9.58 -4.40
C ALA A 109 -3.62 9.27 -5.61
N PRO A 110 -3.22 9.50 -6.88
CA PRO A 110 -4.10 9.19 -8.02
C PRO A 110 -4.39 7.70 -8.16
N LYS A 111 -3.38 6.83 -7.96
CA LYS A 111 -3.57 5.37 -7.95
C LYS A 111 -4.55 4.94 -6.87
N ALA A 112 -4.49 5.58 -5.70
CA ALA A 112 -5.37 5.28 -4.59
C ALA A 112 -6.82 5.68 -4.88
N PHE A 113 -7.06 6.85 -5.51
CA PHE A 113 -8.40 7.21 -5.98
C PHE A 113 -8.97 6.15 -6.93
N GLU A 114 -8.19 5.74 -7.94
CA GLU A 114 -8.59 4.72 -8.91
C GLU A 114 -8.91 3.37 -8.25
N GLN A 115 -8.06 2.90 -7.33
CA GLN A 115 -8.29 1.63 -6.64
C GLN A 115 -9.47 1.70 -5.64
N ALA A 116 -9.72 2.85 -5.01
CA ALA A 116 -10.90 3.05 -4.17
C ALA A 116 -12.19 2.93 -5.00
N ILE A 117 -12.23 3.57 -6.18
CA ILE A 117 -13.34 3.46 -7.14
C ILE A 117 -13.53 1.99 -7.55
N ALA A 118 -12.46 1.30 -7.94
CA ALA A 118 -12.52 -0.10 -8.33
C ALA A 118 -13.08 -1.00 -7.20
N CYS A 119 -12.75 -0.73 -5.93
CA CYS A 119 -13.34 -1.46 -4.80
C CYS A 119 -14.84 -1.18 -4.63
N TYR A 120 -15.28 0.06 -4.84
CA TYR A 120 -16.70 0.40 -4.78
C TYR A 120 -17.48 -0.21 -5.95
N GLU A 121 -16.88 -0.31 -7.13
CA GLU A 121 -17.46 -1.02 -8.28
C GLU A 121 -17.68 -2.51 -7.97
N GLN A 122 -16.67 -3.18 -7.39
CA GLN A 122 -16.78 -4.59 -6.98
C GLN A 122 -17.86 -4.84 -5.92
N THR A 123 -18.19 -3.83 -5.12
CA THR A 123 -19.20 -3.93 -4.05
C THR A 123 -20.55 -3.29 -4.41
N GLY A 124 -20.71 -2.75 -5.63
CA GLY A 124 -21.96 -2.16 -6.12
C GLY A 124 -22.33 -0.81 -5.49
N GLN A 125 -21.39 -0.08 -4.89
CA GLN A 125 -21.65 1.17 -4.16
C GLN A 125 -21.55 2.41 -5.06
N ALA A 126 -22.52 2.57 -5.98
CA ALA A 126 -22.52 3.63 -7.00
C ALA A 126 -22.44 5.07 -6.45
N ASP A 127 -23.09 5.33 -5.30
CA ASP A 127 -23.04 6.64 -4.66
C ASP A 127 -21.62 7.00 -4.19
N GLN A 128 -20.88 6.02 -3.69
CA GLN A 128 -19.49 6.22 -3.25
C GLN A 128 -18.57 6.48 -4.45
N ILE A 129 -18.77 5.78 -5.57
CA ILE A 129 -18.03 6.04 -6.82
C ILE A 129 -18.22 7.50 -7.25
N SER A 130 -19.47 7.97 -7.27
CA SER A 130 -19.80 9.34 -7.65
C SER A 130 -19.14 10.38 -6.74
N ARG A 131 -19.06 10.07 -5.43
CA ARG A 131 -18.38 10.91 -4.45
C ARG A 131 -16.86 10.94 -4.68
N VAL A 132 -16.21 9.79 -4.77
CA VAL A 132 -14.76 9.67 -4.95
C VAL A 132 -14.32 10.33 -6.26
N ASN A 133 -15.09 10.22 -7.34
CA ASN A 133 -14.81 10.92 -8.60
C ASN A 133 -14.79 12.45 -8.43
N LYS A 134 -15.74 13.02 -7.67
CA LYS A 134 -15.74 14.47 -7.37
C LYS A 134 -14.52 14.87 -6.54
N GLU A 135 -14.17 14.06 -5.54
CA GLU A 135 -12.97 14.27 -4.71
C GLU A 135 -11.69 14.21 -5.57
N PHE A 136 -11.60 13.26 -6.51
CA PHE A 136 -10.45 13.10 -7.39
C PHE A 136 -10.29 14.30 -8.35
N VAL A 137 -11.36 14.78 -8.97
CA VAL A 137 -11.33 15.99 -9.81
C VAL A 137 -10.89 17.22 -9.01
N ALA A 138 -11.39 17.36 -7.78
CA ALA A 138 -10.97 18.45 -6.89
C ALA A 138 -9.48 18.35 -6.53
N TRP A 139 -9.00 17.13 -6.26
CA TRP A 139 -7.60 16.85 -6.00
C TRP A 139 -6.71 17.19 -7.21
N GLN A 140 -7.08 16.75 -8.42
CA GLN A 140 -6.33 17.03 -9.66
C GLN A 140 -6.14 18.54 -9.87
N ARG A 141 -7.21 19.33 -9.69
CA ARG A 141 -7.17 20.79 -9.78
C ARG A 141 -6.24 21.45 -8.75
N LYS A 142 -5.99 20.79 -7.61
CA LYS A 142 -5.15 21.32 -6.53
C LYS A 142 -3.68 20.94 -6.70
N PHE A 143 -3.38 19.72 -7.17
CA PHE A 143 -2.04 19.14 -7.11
C PHE A 143 -1.36 18.90 -8.47
N LEU A 144 -2.10 18.94 -9.59
CA LEU A 144 -1.55 18.67 -10.94
C LEU A 144 -1.58 19.91 -11.87
N LYS A 145 -1.62 21.11 -11.30
CA LYS A 145 -1.55 22.36 -12.09
C LYS A 145 -0.16 22.61 -12.63
#